data_AF-A0A0F8CKJ9-F1
#
_entry.id   AF-A0A0F8CKJ9-F1
#
_cell.length_a   1.000
_cell.length_b   1.000
_cell.length_c   1.000
_cell.angle_alpha   90.00
_cell.angle_beta   90.00
_cell.angle_gamma   90.00
#
_symmetry.space_group_name_H-M   'P 1'
#
loop_
_entity.id
_entity.type
_entity.pdbx_description
1 polymer ?
#
loop_
_entity_poly.entity_id
_entity_poly.type
_entity_poly.pdbx_seq_one_letter_code
_entity_poly.pdbx_strand_id
1 'polypeptide(L)'
;YTIRTGELLDLGEGYAIEAKQVDVDGEKVWLEFTKDGEFVDDEIISVGVGDNTWEVELDDIQDEDDVVVLRVHVNQVFQGAVDSIAQIEGLWLIDYANAMTIESDDEFGNLDDVSINGPTLTIKNEDTFTLTRDSEEEIGQGMYFKIADTSASDLRYYPYVEKTIGDEGPKEDDTPSETEPKNNDTEEVTTTETEPVGDVTPTETEPVTGETETEEEPADTPGFGVVLGLVGLLAVVYLVRRNN
;
A
#
# COMPACT_ATOMS: atom_id res chain seq x y z
N TYR A 1 -5.42 -6.92 0.68
CA TYR A 1 -4.67 -7.12 1.94
C TYR A 1 -5.55 -6.75 3.12
N THR A 2 -5.23 -7.26 4.31
CA THR A 2 -5.88 -6.86 5.56
C THR A 2 -4.80 -6.46 6.54
N ILE A 3 -4.93 -5.28 7.12
CA ILE A 3 -3.95 -4.71 8.05
C ILE A 3 -4.66 -4.54 9.39
N ARG A 4 -4.17 -5.18 10.45
CA ARG A 4 -4.64 -4.93 11.81
C ARG A 4 -4.02 -3.64 12.33
N THR A 5 -4.73 -2.91 13.18
CA THR A 5 -4.17 -1.73 13.81
C THR A 5 -2.87 -2.04 14.56
N GLY A 6 -1.81 -1.29 14.29
CA GLY A 6 -0.47 -1.52 14.83
C GLY A 6 0.39 -2.52 14.04
N GLU A 7 -0.13 -3.12 12.97
CA GLU A 7 0.64 -3.98 12.06
C GLU A 7 1.07 -3.20 10.82
N LEU A 8 2.28 -3.53 10.35
CA LEU A 8 2.85 -3.02 9.12
C LEU A 8 2.56 -3.98 7.97
N LEU A 9 2.08 -3.44 6.85
CA LEU A 9 2.10 -4.11 5.56
C LEU A 9 3.36 -3.66 4.80
N ASP A 10 4.33 -4.57 4.69
CA ASP A 10 5.51 -4.39 3.85
C ASP A 10 5.13 -4.40 2.36
N LEU A 11 5.53 -3.35 1.65
CA LEU A 11 5.30 -3.14 0.21
C LEU A 11 6.55 -3.46 -0.63
N GLY A 12 7.66 -3.82 0.01
CA GLY A 12 8.95 -4.08 -0.62
C GLY A 12 9.88 -2.88 -0.61
N GLU A 13 11.18 -3.14 -0.82
CA GLU A 13 12.23 -2.11 -0.92
C GLU A 13 12.27 -1.12 0.26
N GLY A 14 11.79 -1.53 1.44
CA GLY A 14 11.74 -0.69 2.64
C GLY A 14 10.48 0.16 2.79
N TYR A 15 9.54 0.11 1.84
CA TYR A 15 8.26 0.80 1.92
C TYR A 15 7.25 0.00 2.75
N ALA A 16 6.50 0.66 3.63
CA ALA A 16 5.43 0.02 4.38
C ALA A 16 4.29 0.99 4.71
N ILE A 17 3.07 0.43 4.86
CA ILE A 17 1.91 1.15 5.40
C ILE A 17 1.45 0.53 6.72
N GLU A 18 1.10 1.37 7.67
CA GLU A 18 0.53 0.99 8.97
C GLU A 18 -0.90 1.49 9.08
N ALA A 19 -1.81 0.65 9.58
CA ALA A 19 -3.07 1.15 10.10
C ALA A 19 -2.85 1.59 11.55
N LYS A 20 -2.76 2.91 11.81
CA LYS A 20 -2.53 3.43 13.17
C LYS A 20 -3.76 3.20 14.04
N GLN A 21 -4.92 3.62 13.53
CA GLN A 21 -6.18 3.58 14.27
C GLN A 21 -7.36 3.42 13.32
N VAL A 22 -8.45 2.86 13.84
CA VAL A 22 -9.78 2.88 13.22
C VAL A 22 -10.69 3.62 14.19
N ASP A 23 -11.59 4.44 13.67
CA ASP A 23 -12.52 5.19 14.51
C ASP A 23 -13.52 4.29 15.22
N VAL A 24 -14.16 4.84 16.26
CA VAL A 24 -15.10 4.09 17.10
C VAL A 24 -16.32 3.59 16.31
N ASP A 25 -16.71 4.29 15.26
CA ASP A 25 -17.86 3.97 14.43
C ASP A 25 -17.51 2.92 13.34
N GLY A 26 -16.23 2.68 13.08
CA GLY A 26 -15.77 1.74 12.05
C GLY A 26 -16.04 2.24 10.64
N GLU A 27 -15.93 3.55 10.43
CA GLU A 27 -16.14 4.23 9.16
C GLU A 27 -14.86 4.94 8.67
N LYS A 28 -13.82 5.02 9.51
CA LYS A 28 -12.57 5.72 9.16
C LYS A 28 -11.35 4.94 9.63
N VAL A 29 -10.27 5.04 8.86
CA VAL A 29 -8.95 4.53 9.23
C VAL A 29 -7.92 5.63 9.09
N TRP A 30 -7.02 5.71 10.06
CA TRP A 30 -5.80 6.51 9.97
C TRP A 30 -4.66 5.61 9.49
N LEU A 31 -4.15 5.89 8.29
CA LEU A 31 -3.01 5.20 7.70
C LEU A 31 -1.75 6.05 7.79
N GLU A 32 -0.60 5.41 7.99
CA GLU A 32 0.73 6.02 7.97
C GLU A 32 1.60 5.29 6.93
N PHE A 33 2.33 6.04 6.12
CA PHE A 33 3.25 5.54 5.12
C PHE A 33 4.69 5.81 5.57
N THR A 34 5.54 4.80 5.43
CA THR A 34 6.93 4.85 5.90
C THR A 34 7.89 4.31 4.84
N LYS A 35 9.13 4.82 4.88
CA LYS A 35 10.27 4.33 4.11
C LYS A 35 11.41 4.04 5.07
N ASP A 36 11.89 2.80 5.09
CA ASP A 36 12.93 2.31 5.98
C ASP A 36 12.62 2.56 7.48
N GLY A 37 11.33 2.57 7.81
CA GLY A 37 10.81 2.86 9.15
C GLY A 37 10.76 4.35 9.51
N GLU A 38 11.15 5.24 8.60
CA GLU A 38 10.99 6.70 8.76
C GLU A 38 9.62 7.13 8.23
N PHE A 39 9.01 8.08 8.94
CA PHE A 39 7.72 8.68 8.56
C PHE A 39 7.85 9.42 7.22
N VAL A 40 6.89 9.19 6.32
CA VAL A 40 6.78 9.89 5.04
C VAL A 40 5.53 10.76 5.02
N ASP A 41 4.36 10.16 5.24
CA ASP A 41 3.06 10.84 5.21
C ASP A 41 1.99 10.04 5.97
N ASP A 42 0.89 10.67 6.33
CA ASP A 42 -0.27 10.04 6.96
C ASP A 42 -1.60 10.68 6.56
N GLU A 43 -2.68 9.88 6.58
CA GLU A 43 -4.00 10.40 6.22
C GLU A 43 -5.15 9.62 6.90
N ILE A 44 -6.23 10.34 7.19
CA ILE A 44 -7.48 9.77 7.71
C ILE A 44 -8.46 9.54 6.56
N ILE A 45 -8.65 8.27 6.18
CA ILE A 45 -9.53 7.86 5.10
C ILE A 45 -10.90 7.47 5.66
N SER A 46 -11.95 8.11 5.14
CA SER A 46 -13.34 7.73 5.42
C SER A 46 -13.82 6.72 4.40
N VAL A 47 -14.23 5.54 4.85
CA VAL A 47 -14.73 4.47 3.97
C VAL A 47 -16.25 4.53 3.84
N GLY A 48 -16.74 4.32 2.63
CA GLY A 48 -18.19 4.22 2.36
C GLY A 48 -18.88 5.54 2.03
N VAL A 49 -18.14 6.66 2.05
CA VAL A 49 -18.62 7.96 1.58
C VAL A 49 -17.55 8.60 0.70
N GLY A 50 -17.83 8.74 -0.60
CA GLY A 50 -16.92 9.40 -1.54
C GLY A 50 -15.83 8.48 -2.08
N ASP A 51 -14.62 9.02 -2.23
CA ASP A 51 -13.45 8.27 -2.67
C ASP A 51 -12.69 7.75 -1.44
N ASN A 52 -12.43 6.45 -1.42
CA ASN A 52 -11.69 5.79 -0.33
C ASN A 52 -10.20 5.62 -0.69
N THR A 53 -9.69 6.44 -1.60
CA THR A 53 -8.32 6.38 -2.10
C THR A 53 -7.49 7.47 -1.44
N TRP A 54 -6.39 7.06 -0.83
CA TRP A 54 -5.31 7.94 -0.41
C TRP A 54 -4.29 8.06 -1.53
N GLU A 55 -3.94 9.27 -1.94
CA GLU A 55 -2.78 9.55 -2.78
C GLU A 55 -1.74 10.28 -1.94
N VAL A 56 -0.52 9.74 -1.85
CA VAL A 56 0.61 10.43 -1.23
C VAL A 56 1.32 11.23 -2.31
N GLU A 57 1.30 12.55 -2.16
CA GLU A 57 2.00 13.51 -3.01
C GLU A 57 3.22 14.01 -2.25
N LEU A 58 4.40 13.95 -2.89
CA LEU A 58 5.66 14.44 -2.31
C LEU A 58 6.29 15.46 -3.24
N ASP A 59 6.96 16.44 -2.61
CA ASP A 59 7.71 17.50 -3.27
C ASP A 59 9.20 17.17 -3.36
N ASP A 60 9.93 17.96 -4.14
CA ASP A 60 11.39 17.88 -4.29
C ASP A 60 11.92 16.50 -4.77
N ILE A 61 11.13 15.73 -5.54
CA ILE A 61 11.57 14.47 -6.14
C ILE A 61 12.15 14.75 -7.53
N GLN A 62 13.47 14.75 -7.64
CA GLN A 62 14.18 15.06 -8.90
C GLN A 62 13.75 16.42 -9.48
N ASP A 63 13.63 17.44 -8.63
CA ASP A 63 13.17 18.80 -8.96
C ASP A 63 11.69 18.90 -9.42
N GLU A 64 10.88 17.87 -9.20
CA GLU A 64 9.43 17.89 -9.42
C GLU A 64 8.64 17.90 -8.10
N ASP A 65 7.55 18.65 -8.09
CA ASP A 65 6.62 18.80 -6.96
C ASP A 65 5.28 18.09 -7.24
N ASP A 66 4.46 17.89 -6.20
CA ASP A 66 3.14 17.23 -6.29
C ASP A 66 3.21 15.83 -6.96
N VAL A 67 4.30 15.08 -6.73
CA VAL A 67 4.50 13.77 -7.35
C VAL A 67 3.75 12.71 -6.57
N VAL A 68 2.72 12.11 -7.18
CA VAL A 68 2.01 10.97 -6.58
C VAL A 68 2.93 9.75 -6.54
N VAL A 69 3.36 9.35 -5.34
CA VAL A 69 4.29 8.23 -5.12
C VAL A 69 3.61 6.95 -4.65
N LEU A 70 2.46 7.07 -3.99
CA LEU A 70 1.68 5.96 -3.47
C LEU A 70 0.19 6.22 -3.72
N ARG A 71 -0.54 5.17 -4.08
CA ARG A 71 -2.01 5.13 -4.01
C ARG A 71 -2.46 3.93 -3.19
N VAL A 72 -3.32 4.17 -2.21
CA VAL A 72 -3.92 3.13 -1.37
C VAL A 72 -5.43 3.24 -1.43
N HIS A 73 -6.09 2.20 -1.92
CA HIS A 73 -7.55 2.13 -1.89
C HIS A 73 -8.04 1.27 -0.72
N VAL A 74 -8.77 1.88 0.21
CA VAL A 74 -9.37 1.20 1.36
C VAL A 74 -10.79 0.75 0.99
N ASN A 75 -11.01 -0.55 0.88
CA ASN A 75 -12.33 -1.09 0.56
C ASN A 75 -13.30 -0.88 1.72
N GLN A 76 -12.89 -1.28 2.92
CA GLN A 76 -13.69 -1.19 4.15
C GLN A 76 -12.80 -1.28 5.38
N VAL A 77 -13.33 -0.86 6.53
CA VAL A 77 -12.72 -1.03 7.84
C VAL A 77 -13.68 -1.82 8.73
N PHE A 78 -13.14 -2.51 9.72
CA PHE A 78 -13.92 -3.28 10.67
C PHE A 78 -13.41 -3.01 12.08
N GLN A 79 -14.30 -2.52 12.93
CA GLN A 79 -14.06 -2.28 14.35
C GLN A 79 -14.58 -3.47 15.16
N GLY A 80 -13.67 -4.34 15.63
CA GLY A 80 -14.00 -5.46 16.50
C GLY A 80 -13.88 -5.11 17.99
N ALA A 81 -14.35 -6.00 18.86
CA ALA A 81 -14.23 -5.80 20.32
C ALA A 81 -12.79 -5.92 20.85
N VAL A 82 -11.91 -6.56 20.08
CA VAL A 82 -10.51 -6.81 20.43
C VAL A 82 -9.58 -6.23 19.37
N ASP A 83 -9.94 -6.40 18.10
CA ASP A 83 -9.09 -6.02 16.97
C ASP A 83 -9.84 -5.13 15.99
N SER A 84 -9.15 -4.13 15.48
CA SER A 84 -9.59 -3.31 14.37
C SER A 84 -8.74 -3.60 13.14
N ILE A 85 -9.39 -3.70 11.98
CA ILE A 85 -8.71 -4.03 10.73
C ILE A 85 -9.15 -3.10 9.59
N ALA A 86 -8.22 -2.80 8.69
CA ALA A 86 -8.48 -2.14 7.42
C ALA A 86 -8.28 -3.13 6.27
N GLN A 87 -9.22 -3.18 5.33
CA GLN A 87 -9.10 -3.98 4.12
C GLN A 87 -8.66 -3.09 2.96
N ILE A 88 -7.48 -3.39 2.41
CA ILE A 88 -6.90 -2.70 1.27
C ILE A 88 -7.18 -3.49 -0.01
N GLU A 89 -7.76 -2.84 -1.02
CA GLU A 89 -8.12 -3.41 -2.32
C GLU A 89 -7.67 -2.49 -3.47
N GLY A 90 -6.41 -2.10 -3.43
CA GLY A 90 -5.77 -1.30 -4.46
C GLY A 90 -4.49 -0.72 -3.90
N LEU A 91 -3.37 -1.07 -4.53
CA LEU A 91 -2.05 -0.58 -4.16
C LEU A 91 -1.30 -0.26 -5.45
N TRP A 92 -0.75 0.93 -5.50
CA TRP A 92 0.19 1.36 -6.53
C TRP A 92 1.28 2.15 -5.83
N LEU A 93 2.54 1.84 -6.14
CA LEU A 93 3.72 2.43 -5.53
C LEU A 93 4.80 2.56 -6.59
N ILE A 94 5.55 3.65 -6.56
CA ILE A 94 6.83 3.82 -7.25
C ILE A 94 7.95 3.97 -6.22
N ASP A 95 9.12 3.43 -6.52
CA ASP A 95 10.32 3.61 -5.70
C ASP A 95 10.91 5.01 -5.92
N TYR A 96 10.24 6.03 -5.37
CA TYR A 96 10.61 7.43 -5.54
C TYR A 96 11.97 7.76 -4.94
N ALA A 97 12.45 6.95 -3.98
CA ALA A 97 13.76 7.16 -3.34
C ALA A 97 14.92 6.89 -4.31
N ASN A 98 14.69 6.10 -5.35
CA ASN A 98 15.64 5.84 -6.44
C ASN A 98 15.22 6.47 -7.78
N ALA A 99 14.38 7.51 -7.73
CA ALA A 99 14.07 8.30 -8.92
C ALA A 99 15.36 8.89 -9.52
N MET A 100 15.37 9.07 -10.85
CA MET A 100 16.52 9.58 -11.59
C MET A 100 16.07 10.52 -12.71
N THR A 101 16.89 11.53 -12.97
CA THR A 101 16.76 12.41 -14.13
C THR A 101 17.65 11.93 -15.27
N ILE A 102 17.12 11.98 -16.49
CA ILE A 102 17.92 11.85 -17.71
C ILE A 102 18.24 13.27 -18.16
N GLU A 103 19.53 13.56 -18.30
CA GLU A 103 20.03 14.87 -18.69
C GLU A 103 20.34 14.95 -20.19
N SER A 104 20.41 16.17 -20.73
CA SER A 104 20.72 16.37 -22.15
C SER A 104 22.19 16.11 -22.50
N ASP A 105 23.07 16.02 -21.50
CA ASP A 105 24.48 15.67 -21.64
C ASP A 105 24.79 14.22 -21.24
N ASP A 106 23.75 13.41 -20.94
CA ASP A 106 23.92 11.98 -20.71
C ASP A 106 24.31 11.26 -22.02
N GLU A 107 25.17 10.26 -21.89
CA GLU A 107 25.60 9.40 -23.00
C GLU A 107 25.27 7.93 -22.71
N PHE A 108 24.63 7.26 -23.67
CA PHE A 108 24.17 5.89 -23.53
C PHE A 108 24.88 4.97 -24.54
N GLY A 109 26.19 4.75 -24.35
CA GLY A 109 27.00 3.93 -25.25
C GLY A 109 27.25 4.66 -26.57
N ASN A 110 26.82 4.08 -27.70
CA ASN A 110 26.88 4.76 -29.01
C ASN A 110 25.62 5.63 -29.27
N LEU A 111 24.70 5.73 -28.31
CA LEU A 111 23.58 6.66 -28.33
C LEU A 111 23.91 7.85 -27.41
N ASP A 112 24.59 8.85 -27.96
CA ASP A 112 25.27 9.96 -27.28
C ASP A 112 24.71 11.36 -27.63
N ASP A 113 23.69 11.47 -28.49
CA ASP A 113 22.93 12.71 -28.76
C ASP A 113 21.54 12.62 -28.10
N VAL A 114 21.43 13.05 -26.84
CA VAL A 114 20.17 13.09 -26.09
C VAL A 114 19.41 14.39 -26.37
N SER A 115 18.12 14.25 -26.72
CA SER A 115 17.19 15.36 -26.88
C SER A 115 15.89 15.08 -26.13
N ILE A 116 15.55 15.98 -25.21
CA ILE A 116 14.36 15.92 -24.36
C ILE A 116 13.35 16.96 -24.88
N ASN A 117 12.15 16.51 -25.24
CA ASN A 117 11.07 17.37 -25.72
C ASN A 117 9.73 17.00 -25.07
N GLY A 118 9.47 17.58 -23.91
CA GLY A 118 8.30 17.25 -23.09
C GLY A 118 8.28 15.74 -22.79
N PRO A 119 7.21 15.00 -23.14
CA PRO A 119 7.09 13.57 -22.84
C PRO A 119 7.91 12.66 -23.77
N THR A 120 8.72 13.21 -24.67
CA THR A 120 9.48 12.42 -25.66
C THR A 120 10.98 12.55 -25.44
N LEU A 121 11.63 11.42 -25.18
CA LEU A 121 13.08 11.26 -25.22
C LEU A 121 13.51 10.75 -26.60
N THR A 122 14.41 11.48 -27.26
CA THR A 122 15.03 11.06 -28.52
C THR A 122 16.53 10.95 -28.31
N ILE A 123 17.10 9.76 -28.48
CA ILE A 123 18.53 9.53 -28.34
C ILE A 123 19.07 9.04 -29.69
N LYS A 124 20.14 9.65 -30.20
CA LYS A 124 20.79 9.28 -31.46
C LYS A 124 22.27 9.03 -31.25
N ASN A 125 22.90 8.46 -32.25
CA ASN A 125 24.35 8.44 -32.40
C ASN A 125 24.81 9.75 -33.08
N GLU A 126 25.75 10.48 -32.49
CA GLU A 126 26.38 11.66 -33.10
C GLU A 126 27.23 11.27 -34.32
N ASP A 127 27.95 10.15 -34.20
CA ASP A 127 28.91 9.65 -35.17
C ASP A 127 28.39 8.49 -36.01
N THR A 128 29.14 8.10 -37.05
CA THR A 128 28.75 6.98 -37.90
C THR A 128 28.78 5.64 -37.15
N PHE A 129 27.64 4.96 -37.09
CA PHE A 129 27.55 3.59 -36.57
C PHE A 129 27.80 2.56 -37.68
N THR A 130 28.81 1.69 -37.53
CA THR A 130 29.13 0.67 -38.54
C THR A 130 28.53 -0.69 -38.16
N LEU A 131 27.67 -1.22 -39.03
CA LEU A 131 27.19 -2.60 -38.93
C LEU A 131 28.25 -3.57 -39.48
N THR A 132 29.27 -3.85 -38.67
CA THR A 132 30.31 -4.83 -39.03
C THR A 132 29.66 -6.19 -39.26
N ARG A 133 30.06 -6.90 -40.31
CA ARG A 133 29.50 -8.22 -40.63
C ARG A 133 30.11 -9.29 -39.73
N ASP A 134 29.35 -10.35 -39.49
CA ASP A 134 29.74 -11.45 -38.59
C ASP A 134 30.12 -10.97 -37.17
N SER A 135 29.40 -9.97 -36.66
CA SER A 135 29.68 -9.39 -35.35
C SER A 135 28.41 -9.09 -34.54
N GLU A 136 28.65 -8.73 -33.29
CA GLU A 136 27.69 -8.08 -32.40
C GLU A 136 28.21 -6.68 -32.13
N GLU A 137 27.38 -5.67 -32.39
CA GLU A 137 27.74 -4.27 -32.20
C GLU A 137 26.81 -3.68 -31.13
N GLU A 138 27.39 -3.13 -30.08
CA GLU A 138 26.63 -2.48 -29.01
C GLU A 138 25.98 -1.22 -29.55
N ILE A 139 24.67 -1.07 -29.33
CA ILE A 139 23.95 0.18 -29.56
C ILE A 139 24.14 1.05 -28.31
N GLY A 140 23.85 0.49 -27.13
CA GLY A 140 23.97 1.14 -25.84
C GLY A 140 23.02 0.54 -24.80
N GLN A 141 23.38 0.63 -23.51
CA GLN A 141 22.54 0.19 -22.38
C GLN A 141 22.00 -1.24 -22.53
N GLY A 142 22.87 -2.18 -22.89
CA GLY A 142 22.52 -3.59 -23.06
C GLY A 142 21.77 -3.91 -24.35
N MET A 143 21.53 -2.93 -25.22
CA MET A 143 21.00 -3.15 -26.57
C MET A 143 22.13 -3.34 -27.57
N TYR A 144 21.94 -4.28 -28.49
CA TYR A 144 22.94 -4.67 -29.49
C TYR A 144 22.29 -4.94 -30.84
N PHE A 145 23.07 -4.86 -31.91
CA PHE A 145 22.76 -5.51 -33.18
C PHE A 145 23.52 -6.82 -33.28
N LYS A 146 22.84 -7.88 -33.75
CA LYS A 146 23.50 -9.06 -34.32
C LYS A 146 23.52 -8.93 -35.83
N ILE A 147 24.70 -8.97 -36.43
CA ILE A 147 24.88 -8.84 -37.88
C ILE A 147 25.35 -10.18 -38.44
N ALA A 148 24.68 -10.67 -39.48
CA ALA A 148 25.01 -11.95 -40.09
C ALA A 148 26.33 -11.89 -40.89
N ASP A 149 27.04 -13.02 -40.94
CA ASP A 149 28.08 -13.26 -41.94
C ASP A 149 27.44 -13.36 -43.34
N THR A 150 27.61 -12.32 -44.14
CA THR A 150 27.12 -12.24 -45.52
C THR A 150 28.14 -11.60 -46.44
N SER A 151 27.93 -11.73 -47.75
CA SER A 151 28.73 -11.00 -48.73
C SER A 151 28.58 -9.48 -48.57
N ALA A 152 29.49 -8.70 -49.18
CA ALA A 152 29.43 -7.24 -49.14
C ALA A 152 28.20 -6.64 -49.85
N SER A 153 27.52 -7.40 -50.72
CA SER A 153 26.28 -6.95 -51.39
C SER A 153 25.01 -7.17 -50.57
N ASP A 154 25.09 -7.94 -49.48
CA ASP A 154 23.97 -8.21 -48.60
C ASP A 154 24.24 -7.63 -47.21
N LEU A 155 23.17 -7.23 -46.53
CA LEU A 155 23.19 -6.82 -45.13
C LEU A 155 21.93 -7.36 -44.46
N ARG A 156 22.11 -8.15 -43.39
CA ARG A 156 21.03 -8.71 -42.59
C ARG A 156 21.43 -8.63 -41.13
N TYR A 157 20.59 -7.99 -40.32
CA TYR A 157 20.82 -7.78 -38.91
C TYR A 157 19.50 -7.74 -38.15
N TYR A 158 19.55 -7.90 -36.84
CA TYR A 158 18.42 -7.68 -35.94
C TYR A 158 18.90 -7.10 -34.60
N PRO A 159 18.12 -6.23 -33.95
CA PRO A 159 18.44 -5.78 -32.60
C PRO A 159 18.06 -6.83 -31.56
N TYR A 160 18.79 -6.87 -30.45
CA TYR A 160 18.44 -7.64 -29.26
C TYR A 160 18.85 -6.90 -27.99
N VAL A 161 18.33 -7.33 -26.84
CA VAL A 161 18.68 -6.79 -25.52
C VAL A 161 19.26 -7.91 -24.66
N GLU A 162 20.39 -7.65 -24.03
CA GLU A 162 20.98 -8.52 -23.01
C GLU A 162 20.44 -8.14 -21.64
N LYS A 163 20.04 -9.15 -20.86
CA LYS A 163 19.58 -8.97 -19.49
C LYS A 163 20.26 -10.01 -18.61
N THR A 164 20.75 -9.59 -17.46
CA THR A 164 21.13 -10.52 -16.40
C THR A 164 19.90 -10.85 -15.58
N ILE A 165 19.57 -12.12 -15.46
CA ILE A 165 18.54 -12.59 -14.53
C ILE A 165 19.27 -12.87 -13.22
N GLY A 166 18.86 -12.21 -12.13
CA GLY A 166 19.37 -12.49 -10.79
C GLY A 166 19.15 -13.96 -10.42
N ASP A 167 20.00 -14.50 -9.55
CA ASP A 167 19.90 -15.86 -9.04
C ASP A 167 18.62 -15.97 -8.18
N GLU A 168 17.48 -16.26 -8.81
CA GLU A 168 16.30 -16.74 -8.10
C GLU A 168 16.70 -18.08 -7.48
N GLY A 169 16.79 -18.13 -6.15
CA GLY A 169 16.99 -19.36 -5.40
C GLY A 169 16.07 -20.48 -5.91
N PRO A 170 16.43 -21.77 -5.68
CA PRO A 170 15.89 -22.89 -6.42
C PRO A 170 14.36 -22.83 -6.49
N LYS A 171 13.83 -22.75 -7.71
CA LYS A 171 12.40 -22.91 -7.99
C LYS A 171 11.97 -24.25 -7.42
N GLU A 172 11.16 -24.23 -6.36
CA GLU A 172 10.45 -25.43 -5.94
C GLU A 172 9.54 -25.82 -7.11
N ASP A 173 9.89 -26.94 -7.73
CA ASP A 173 9.19 -27.51 -8.87
C ASP A 173 7.88 -28.12 -8.33
N ASP A 174 6.86 -27.28 -8.16
CA ASP A 174 5.49 -27.72 -7.83
C ASP A 174 4.90 -28.48 -9.01
N THR A 175 5.36 -29.73 -9.18
CA THR A 175 4.72 -30.71 -10.04
C THR A 175 3.44 -31.16 -9.33
N PRO A 176 2.23 -30.89 -9.85
CA PRO A 176 1.00 -31.34 -9.20
C PRO A 176 0.91 -32.86 -9.32
N SER A 177 0.94 -33.56 -8.19
CA SER A 177 0.62 -34.98 -8.13
C SER A 177 -0.87 -35.16 -8.44
N GLU A 178 -1.16 -35.74 -9.61
CA GLU A 178 -2.50 -36.13 -10.03
C GLU A 178 -2.96 -37.33 -9.17
N THR A 179 -3.72 -37.06 -8.11
CA THR A 179 -4.48 -38.10 -7.40
C THR A 179 -5.89 -38.20 -7.95
N GLU A 180 -6.15 -39.28 -8.68
CA GLU A 180 -7.47 -39.77 -9.10
C GLU A 180 -8.42 -40.02 -7.90
N PRO A 181 -9.76 -39.90 -8.09
CA PRO A 181 -10.72 -39.88 -7.00
C PRO A 181 -11.06 -41.28 -6.45
N LYS A 182 -11.29 -41.31 -5.13
CA LYS A 182 -11.72 -42.47 -4.35
C LYS A 182 -13.10 -42.97 -4.80
N ASN A 183 -13.23 -44.29 -4.92
CA ASN A 183 -14.52 -44.95 -4.99
C ASN A 183 -14.98 -45.41 -3.59
N ASN A 184 -16.28 -45.22 -3.41
CA ASN A 184 -17.13 -45.34 -2.25
C ASN A 184 -17.04 -46.69 -1.53
N ASP A 185 -17.13 -46.70 -0.19
CA ASP A 185 -18.01 -47.70 0.43
C ASP A 185 -18.58 -47.25 1.78
N THR A 186 -19.79 -47.77 1.97
CA THR A 186 -20.86 -47.40 2.90
C THR A 186 -20.62 -47.98 4.29
N GLU A 187 -20.96 -47.23 5.35
CA GLU A 187 -21.60 -47.85 6.52
C GLU A 187 -22.41 -46.84 7.35
N GLU A 188 -23.45 -47.39 7.95
CA GLU A 188 -24.69 -46.80 8.45
C GLU A 188 -24.62 -46.30 9.91
N VAL A 189 -25.56 -45.39 10.25
CA VAL A 189 -26.36 -45.35 11.50
C VAL A 189 -25.66 -44.87 12.79
N THR A 190 -26.08 -43.71 13.32
CA THR A 190 -27.14 -43.59 14.36
C THR A 190 -27.31 -42.13 14.80
N THR A 191 -28.56 -41.70 14.82
CA THR A 191 -29.11 -40.45 15.36
C THR A 191 -28.97 -40.37 16.88
N THR A 192 -28.63 -39.20 17.44
CA THR A 192 -29.23 -38.75 18.71
C THR A 192 -29.36 -37.24 18.72
N GLU A 193 -30.62 -36.82 18.82
CA GLU A 193 -31.13 -35.47 18.98
C GLU A 193 -31.21 -35.17 20.49
N THR A 194 -30.74 -33.99 20.92
CA THR A 194 -31.17 -33.35 22.17
C THR A 194 -31.02 -31.83 22.03
N GLU A 195 -32.15 -31.12 22.08
CA GLU A 195 -32.23 -29.67 22.33
C GLU A 195 -32.39 -29.36 23.85
N PRO A 196 -32.78 -28.14 24.31
CA PRO A 196 -31.85 -27.07 24.72
C PRO A 196 -32.14 -26.53 26.14
N VAL A 197 -31.14 -26.12 26.94
CA VAL A 197 -31.34 -25.35 28.18
C VAL A 197 -30.01 -24.63 28.50
N GLY A 198 -29.91 -23.37 28.92
CA GLY A 198 -30.92 -22.37 29.27
C GLY A 198 -30.25 -21.04 29.66
N ASP A 199 -31.14 -20.06 29.75
CA ASP A 199 -31.01 -18.68 30.23
C ASP A 199 -30.26 -18.51 31.56
N VAL A 200 -29.38 -17.50 31.65
CA VAL A 200 -29.08 -16.72 32.87
C VAL A 200 -28.43 -15.37 32.53
N THR A 201 -29.20 -14.30 32.73
CA THR A 201 -28.77 -12.92 33.11
C THR A 201 -29.49 -12.64 34.45
N PRO A 202 -28.92 -12.00 35.51
CA PRO A 202 -28.52 -10.57 35.53
C PRO A 202 -27.25 -10.30 36.38
N THR A 203 -26.62 -9.12 36.35
CA THR A 203 -27.07 -7.92 37.07
C THR A 203 -26.11 -6.74 36.84
N GLU A 204 -26.71 -5.55 36.71
CA GLU A 204 -26.14 -4.20 36.74
C GLU A 204 -25.20 -3.95 37.94
N THR A 205 -24.13 -3.20 37.68
CA THR A 205 -23.48 -2.37 38.70
C THR A 205 -23.35 -0.94 38.16
N GLU A 206 -23.92 0.00 38.91
CA GLU A 206 -23.89 1.45 38.69
C GLU A 206 -22.47 2.05 38.74
N PRO A 207 -22.25 3.25 38.15
CA PRO A 207 -20.90 3.79 37.97
C PRO A 207 -20.37 4.48 39.24
N VAL A 208 -19.07 4.30 39.47
CA VAL A 208 -18.28 5.08 40.42
C VAL A 208 -17.94 6.42 39.76
N THR A 209 -18.37 7.52 40.37
CA THR A 209 -17.97 8.89 40.04
C THR A 209 -16.52 9.13 40.46
N GLY A 210 -15.65 9.35 39.48
CA GLY A 210 -14.31 9.90 39.66
C GLY A 210 -14.19 11.19 38.85
N GLU A 211 -13.98 12.31 39.54
CA GLU A 211 -13.56 13.57 38.94
C GLU A 211 -12.09 13.45 38.56
N THR A 212 -11.71 13.76 37.32
CA THR A 212 -10.32 14.07 36.99
C THR A 212 -10.26 15.13 35.89
N GLU A 213 -9.35 16.06 36.09
CA GLU A 213 -9.21 17.37 35.48
C GLU A 213 -8.98 17.32 33.96
N THR A 214 -9.47 18.36 33.30
CA THR A 214 -9.26 18.64 31.88
C THR A 214 -7.86 19.26 31.72
N GLU A 215 -6.97 18.57 31.00
CA GLU A 215 -5.71 19.14 30.53
C GLU A 215 -5.88 19.48 29.05
N GLU A 216 -5.66 20.75 28.69
CA GLU A 216 -5.63 21.22 27.30
C GLU A 216 -4.34 20.70 26.64
N GLU A 217 -4.45 19.85 25.62
CA GLU A 217 -3.35 19.50 24.72
C GLU A 217 -3.27 20.51 23.55
N PRO A 218 -2.05 20.84 23.07
CA PRO A 218 -1.87 21.83 22.01
C PRO A 218 -2.38 21.32 20.65
N ALA A 219 -2.92 22.24 19.86
CA ALA A 219 -3.36 21.99 18.50
C ALA A 219 -2.16 21.78 17.56
N ASP A 220 -2.02 20.57 17.02
CA ASP A 220 -1.68 20.22 15.62
C ASP A 220 -1.22 18.76 15.55
N THR A 221 -2.12 17.82 15.84
CA THR A 221 -1.90 16.41 15.52
C THR A 221 -3.18 15.90 14.85
N PRO A 222 -3.13 15.43 13.60
CA PRO A 222 -4.25 14.71 13.00
C PRO A 222 -4.62 13.54 13.92
N GLY A 223 -5.90 13.33 14.16
CA GLY A 223 -6.37 12.31 15.07
C GLY A 223 -7.87 12.43 15.24
N PHE A 224 -8.54 11.36 15.64
CA PHE A 224 -9.98 11.38 15.87
C PHE A 224 -10.29 12.22 17.12
N GLY A 225 -10.43 13.54 16.95
CA GLY A 225 -10.74 14.48 18.02
C GLY A 225 -12.07 14.13 18.70
N VAL A 226 -12.03 13.87 20.01
CA VAL A 226 -13.20 13.48 20.80
C VAL A 226 -13.98 14.74 21.21
N VAL A 227 -15.17 14.97 20.62
CA VAL A 227 -16.09 16.03 21.07
C VAL A 227 -16.97 15.48 22.20
N LEU A 228 -16.64 15.79 23.46
CA LEU A 228 -17.50 15.50 24.60
C LEU A 228 -18.59 16.58 24.75
N GLY A 229 -19.84 16.20 24.46
CA GLY A 229 -21.01 17.07 24.61
C GLY A 229 -21.36 17.34 26.08
N LEU A 230 -21.36 18.61 26.49
CA LEU A 230 -21.81 19.06 27.81
C LEU A 230 -23.35 19.07 27.90
N VAL A 231 -23.92 18.14 28.68
CA VAL A 231 -25.35 18.16 29.06
C VAL A 231 -25.51 18.87 30.40
N GLY A 232 -26.21 20.01 30.39
CA GLY A 232 -26.53 20.80 31.57
C GLY A 232 -27.66 20.21 32.44
N LEU A 233 -27.58 20.40 33.76
CA LEU A 233 -28.59 19.91 34.71
C LEU A 233 -29.24 21.06 35.48
N LEU A 234 -30.56 21.21 35.25
CA LEU A 234 -31.53 22.05 35.97
C LEU A 234 -31.83 21.46 37.36
N ALA A 235 -31.80 22.28 38.42
CA ALA A 235 -32.34 21.89 39.73
C ALA A 235 -33.36 22.91 40.25
N VAL A 236 -34.61 22.45 40.32
CA VAL A 236 -35.75 23.05 41.04
C VAL A 236 -35.74 22.51 42.48
N VAL A 237 -35.81 23.36 43.51
CA VAL A 237 -36.20 22.92 44.86
C VAL A 237 -37.12 23.93 45.55
N TYR A 238 -38.19 23.40 46.11
CA TYR A 238 -39.32 24.05 46.78
C TYR A 238 -39.12 24.13 48.31
N LEU A 239 -39.82 25.10 48.91
CA LEU A 239 -39.96 25.51 50.32
C LEU A 239 -39.90 24.44 51.44
N VAL A 240 -39.34 24.84 52.59
CA VAL A 240 -39.92 24.53 53.92
C VAL A 240 -39.89 25.76 54.84
N ARG A 241 -41.05 26.02 55.45
CA ARG A 241 -41.41 27.08 56.41
C ARG A 241 -41.04 26.65 57.84
N ARG A 242 -40.50 27.54 58.67
CA ARG A 242 -40.56 27.39 60.14
C ARG A 242 -40.72 28.75 60.83
N ASN A 243 -41.76 28.86 61.66
CA ASN A 243 -42.07 29.98 62.55
C ASN A 243 -40.94 30.22 63.56
N ASN A 244 -40.66 31.50 63.83
CA ASN A 244 -40.94 32.15 65.12
C ASN A 244 -41.08 33.66 64.90
#